data_AF-A0A6I2YVH6-F1
#
_entry.id   AF-A0A6I2YVH6-F1
#
_cell.length_a   1.000
_cell.length_b   1.000
_cell.length_c   1.000
_cell.angle_alpha   90.00
_cell.angle_beta   90.00
_cell.angle_gamma   90.00
#
_symmetry.space_group_name_H-M   'P 1'
#
loop_
_entity.id
_entity.type
_entity.pdbx_description
1 polymer ?
#
loop_
_entity_poly.entity_id
_entity_poly.type
_entity_poly.pdbx_seq_one_letter_code
_entity_poly.pdbx_strand_id
1 'polypeptide(L)' 'FPSIEKKYGKPIEYWMKELKKVSNLAHMEQVAYLKEKFQMGHGHANALVGVFRKNAGL' A
#
# COMPACT_ATOMS: atom_id res chain seq x y z
N PHE A 1 0.80 11.15 0.19
CA PHE A 1 1.35 10.72 -1.12
C PHE A 1 0.47 11.37 -2.18
N PRO A 2 0.73 12.63 -2.55
CA PRO A 2 -0.24 13.42 -3.30
C PRO A 2 -0.65 12.79 -4.65
N SER A 3 0.29 12.15 -5.35
CA SER A 3 0.03 11.46 -6.61
C SER A 3 -0.84 10.21 -6.46
N ILE A 4 -0.70 9.47 -5.36
CA ILE A 4 -1.51 8.27 -5.07
C ILE A 4 -2.94 8.69 -4.70
N GLU A 5 -3.07 9.69 -3.85
CA GLU A 5 -4.39 10.21 -3.46
C GLU A 5 -5.13 10.79 -4.67
N LYS A 6 -4.43 11.55 -5.52
CA LYS A 6 -4.97 12.07 -6.79
C LYS A 6 -5.37 10.96 -7.77
N LYS A 7 -4.57 9.87 -7.88
CA LYS A 7 -4.81 8.80 -8.86
C LYS A 7 -5.87 7.80 -8.42
N TYR A 8 -5.93 7.48 -7.13
CA TYR A 8 -6.77 6.40 -6.60
C TYR A 8 -7.93 6.91 -5.72
N GLY A 9 -8.02 8.22 -5.49
CA GLY A 9 -9.19 8.87 -4.88
C GLY A 9 -9.44 8.53 -3.42
N LYS A 10 -8.44 7.97 -2.71
CA LYS A 10 -8.51 7.66 -1.29
C LYS A 10 -7.34 8.30 -0.53
N PRO A 11 -7.58 8.79 0.70
CA PRO A 11 -6.54 9.40 1.53
C PRO A 11 -5.51 8.35 1.97
N ILE A 12 -4.33 8.79 2.41
CA ILE A 12 -3.27 7.84 2.81
C ILE A 12 -3.64 6.94 3.98
N GLU A 13 -4.44 7.42 4.93
CA GLU A 13 -4.89 6.59 6.04
C GLU A 13 -5.71 5.39 5.57
N TYR A 14 -6.45 5.51 4.47
CA TYR A 14 -7.18 4.39 3.88
C TYR A 14 -6.20 3.28 3.45
N TRP A 15 -5.15 3.63 2.72
CA TRP A 15 -4.16 2.66 2.23
C TRP A 15 -3.40 1.99 3.37
N MET A 16 -3.05 2.74 4.42
CA MET A 16 -2.41 2.18 5.61
C MET A 16 -3.33 1.21 6.35
N LYS A 17 -4.65 1.49 6.41
CA LYS A 17 -5.64 0.57 6.97
C LYS A 17 -5.77 -0.71 6.13
N GLU A 18 -5.76 -0.62 4.81
CA GLU A 18 -5.78 -1.80 3.94
C GLU A 18 -4.52 -2.65 4.13
N LEU A 19 -3.34 -2.04 4.18
CA LEU A 19 -2.09 -2.75 4.43
C LEU A 19 -2.01 -3.39 5.82
N LYS A 20 -2.64 -2.78 6.83
CA LYS A 20 -2.76 -3.38 8.17
C LYS A 20 -3.49 -4.72 8.16
N LYS A 21 -4.43 -4.95 7.23
CA LYS A 21 -5.15 -6.24 7.11
C LYS A 21 -4.26 -7.38 6.61
N VAL A 22 -3.16 -7.05 5.94
CA VAL A 22 -2.22 -7.98 5.34
C VAL A 22 -0.80 -7.79 5.89
N SER A 23 -0.68 -7.27 7.12
CA SER A 23 0.61 -6.93 7.72
C SER A 23 1.52 -8.14 7.97
N ASN A 24 0.93 -9.33 8.07
CA ASN A 24 1.61 -10.62 8.23
C ASN A 24 2.20 -11.17 6.93
N LEU A 25 1.85 -10.61 5.77
CA LEU A 25 2.37 -11.05 4.48
C LEU A 25 3.77 -10.49 4.20
N ALA A 26 4.53 -11.16 3.35
CA ALA A 26 5.80 -10.65 2.85
C ALA A 26 5.59 -9.35 2.05
N HIS A 27 6.64 -8.53 1.95
CA HIS A 27 6.58 -7.23 1.25
C HIS A 27 5.95 -7.36 -0.15
N MET A 28 6.38 -8.33 -0.94
CA MET A 28 5.89 -8.50 -2.32
C MET A 28 4.44 -9.00 -2.40
N GLU A 29 3.97 -9.72 -1.38
CA GLU A 29 2.57 -10.15 -1.27
C GLU A 29 1.67 -8.96 -0.89
N GLN A 30 2.15 -8.05 -0.04
CA GLN A 30 1.45 -6.79 0.24
C GLN A 30 1.36 -5.90 -1.01
N VAL A 31 2.43 -5.87 -1.83
CA VAL A 31 2.43 -5.17 -3.13
C VAL A 31 1.44 -5.84 -4.08
N ALA A 32 1.42 -7.17 -4.17
CA ALA A 32 0.47 -7.90 -5.00
C ALA A 32 -0.98 -7.63 -4.58
N TYR A 33 -1.27 -7.64 -3.27
CA TYR A 33 -2.58 -7.30 -2.73
C TYR A 33 -3.08 -5.92 -3.21
N LEU A 34 -2.24 -4.88 -3.17
CA LEU A 34 -2.60 -3.55 -3.66
C LEU A 34 -2.83 -3.52 -5.18
N LYS A 35 -2.01 -4.26 -5.93
CA LYS A 35 -2.14 -4.38 -7.39
C LYS A 35 -3.44 -5.08 -7.78
N GLU A 36 -3.76 -6.20 -7.14
CA GLU A 36 -4.91 -7.03 -7.52
C GLU A 36 -6.22 -6.41 -7.06
N LYS A 37 -6.31 -5.99 -5.79
CA LYS A 37 -7.56 -5.46 -5.22
C LYS A 37 -7.88 -4.04 -5.64
N PHE A 38 -6.86 -3.21 -5.86
CA PHE A 38 -7.06 -1.78 -6.13
C PHE A 38 -6.48 -1.33 -7.47
N GLN A 39 -6.01 -2.27 -8.30
CA GLN A 39 -5.44 -1.99 -9.63
C GLN A 39 -4.31 -0.96 -9.55
N MET A 40 -3.56 -0.99 -8.43
CA MET A 40 -2.49 -0.06 -8.18
C MET A 40 -1.27 -0.38 -9.04
N GLY A 41 -0.59 0.64 -9.57
CA GLY A 41 0.63 0.46 -10.35
C GLY A 41 1.79 0.02 -9.44
N HIS A 42 2.74 -0.74 -9.98
CA HIS A 42 3.84 -1.33 -9.21
C HIS A 42 4.59 -0.30 -8.35
N GLY A 43 4.99 0.84 -8.93
CA GLY A 43 5.71 1.87 -8.19
C GLY A 43 4.91 2.48 -7.03
N HIS A 44 3.61 2.70 -7.21
CA HIS A 44 2.74 3.24 -6.16
C HIS A 44 2.51 2.22 -5.04
N ALA A 45 2.25 0.96 -5.41
CA ALA A 45 2.08 -0.13 -4.45
C ALA A 45 3.36 -0.34 -3.63
N ASN A 46 4.51 -0.42 -4.30
CA ASN A 46 5.79 -0.60 -3.65
C ASN A 46 6.14 0.55 -2.68
N ALA A 47 5.87 1.80 -3.09
CA ALA A 47 6.14 2.95 -2.25
C ALA A 47 5.24 2.99 -0.99
N LEU A 48 3.95 2.64 -1.11
CA LEU A 48 3.05 2.52 0.04
C LEU A 48 3.49 1.42 1.01
N VAL A 49 3.80 0.23 0.48
CA VAL A 49 4.24 -0.91 1.30
C VAL A 49 5.54 -0.58 2.02
N GLY A 50 6.51 0.04 1.33
CA GLY A 50 7.78 0.44 1.95
C GLY A 50 7.58 1.39 3.13
N VAL A 51 6.73 2.41 3.00
CA VAL A 51 6.42 3.33 4.11
C VAL A 51 5.65 2.63 5.22
N PHE A 52 4.66 1.82 4.88
CA PHE A 52 3.87 1.07 5.86
C PHE A 52 4.76 0.17 6.73
N ARG A 53 5.63 -0.62 6.11
CA ARG A 53 6.53 -1.54 6.82
C ARG A 53 7.52 -0.81 7.70
N LYS A 54 8.14 0.26 7.18
CA LYS A 54 9.03 1.13 7.97
C LYS A 54 8.33 1.67 9.22
N ASN A 55 7.07 2.11 9.10
CA ASN A 55 6.30 2.64 10.22
C ASN A 55 5.79 1.54 11.18
N ALA A 56 5.57 0.33 10.68
CA ALA A 56 5.08 -0.81 11.46
C ALA A 56 6.20 -1.66 12.09
N GLY A 57 7.47 -1.39 11.78
CA GLY A 57 8.62 -2.17 12.24
C GLY A 57 8.72 -3.57 11.61
N LEU A 58 8.30 -3.69 10.34
CA LEU A 58 8.26 -4.94 9.57
C LEU A 58 9.39 -5.05 8.55
#